data_AF-A0A388P2B3-F1
#
_entry.id   AF-A0A388P2B3-F1
#
_cell.length_a   1.000
_cell.length_b   1.000
_cell.length_c   1.000
_cell.angle_alpha   90.00
_cell.angle_beta   90.00
_cell.angle_gamma   90.00
#
_symmetry.space_group_name_H-M   'P 1'
#
loop_
_entity.id
_entity.type
_entity.pdbx_description
1 polymer ?
#
loop_
_entity_poly.entity_id
_entity_poly.type
_entity_poly.pdbx_seq_one_letter_code
_entity_poly.pdbx_strand_id
1 'polypeptide(L)'
;MSKSLGNVTNLPDLLDRYDARAYRMLLLQTHYRSPVKVGQDNIDASVNALAGIDSFVARTNSLSALPDEVTLTAFRAAMDDDLNTPVAVGVMFDAIRRANIAVDSGDTKTAGALLRPCVKCVLPLVCNLTRLM
;
A
#
# COMPACT_ATOMS: atom_id res chain seq x y z
N MET A 1 -21.88 -7.45 11.46
CA MET A 1 -21.48 -6.65 12.64
C MET A 1 -22.55 -6.79 13.71
N SER A 2 -22.49 -7.83 14.56
CA SER A 2 -23.39 -7.93 15.72
C SER A 2 -22.65 -7.45 16.96
N LYS A 3 -23.31 -6.64 17.78
CA LYS A 3 -22.76 -6.08 19.04
C LYS A 3 -22.49 -7.13 20.12
N SER A 4 -22.74 -8.43 19.87
CA SER A 4 -22.70 -9.47 20.91
C SER A 4 -21.44 -10.34 20.92
N LEU A 5 -20.56 -10.24 19.93
CA LEU A 5 -19.22 -10.83 20.00
C LEU A 5 -18.25 -9.68 20.20
N GLY A 6 -17.60 -9.60 21.37
CA GLY A 6 -16.78 -8.48 21.87
C GLY A 6 -15.54 -8.06 21.07
N ASN A 7 -15.57 -8.16 19.74
CA ASN A 7 -14.53 -7.75 18.79
C ASN A 7 -14.95 -6.54 17.92
N VAL A 8 -15.96 -5.77 18.33
CA VAL A 8 -16.37 -4.57 17.59
C VAL A 8 -15.63 -3.36 18.16
N THR A 9 -14.41 -3.12 17.67
CA THR A 9 -13.77 -1.82 17.88
C THR A 9 -14.51 -0.81 17.01
N ASN A 10 -15.11 0.23 17.60
CA ASN A 10 -15.72 1.28 16.79
C ASN A 10 -14.63 1.99 15.99
N LEU A 11 -14.97 2.49 14.80
CA LEU A 11 -14.01 3.20 13.97
C LEU A 11 -13.34 4.38 14.70
N PRO A 12 -14.04 5.24 15.48
CA PRO A 12 -13.38 6.28 16.27
C PRO A 12 -12.33 5.72 17.24
N ASP A 13 -12.70 4.71 18.04
CA ASP A 13 -11.79 4.06 19.01
C ASP A 13 -10.58 3.39 18.33
N LEU A 14 -10.71 3.01 17.06
CA LEU A 14 -9.60 2.50 16.25
C LEU A 14 -8.69 3.64 15.79
N LEU A 15 -9.28 4.75 15.33
CA LEU A 15 -8.54 5.93 14.83
C LEU A 15 -7.82 6.69 15.96
N ASP A 16 -8.24 6.54 17.21
CA ASP A 16 -7.50 7.05 18.38
C ASP A 16 -6.21 6.27 18.64
N ARG A 17 -6.12 5.01 18.16
CA ARG A 17 -4.97 4.11 18.39
C ARG A 17 -4.08 3.93 17.16
N TYR A 18 -4.66 3.99 15.96
CA TYR A 18 -3.98 3.73 14.71
C TYR A 18 -4.12 4.89 13.73
N ASP A 19 -3.08 5.08 12.91
CA ASP A 19 -3.17 5.97 11.76
C ASP A 19 -4.32 5.50 10.83
N ALA A 20 -5.17 6.42 10.40
CA ALA A 20 -6.23 6.17 9.44
C ALA A 20 -5.72 5.49 8.14
N ARG A 21 -4.46 5.74 7.77
CA ARG A 21 -3.80 5.06 6.65
C ARG A 21 -3.72 3.55 6.88
N ALA A 22 -3.46 3.10 8.11
CA ALA A 22 -3.33 1.67 8.42
C ALA A 22 -4.66 0.95 8.23
N TYR A 23 -5.75 1.59 8.63
CA TYR A 23 -7.09 1.08 8.37
C TYR A 23 -7.40 1.00 6.87
N ARG A 24 -7.06 2.03 6.08
CA ARG A 24 -7.21 1.99 4.61
C ARG A 24 -6.40 0.85 4.00
N MET A 25 -5.16 0.68 4.45
CA MET A 25 -4.28 -0.39 3.98
C MET A 25 -4.88 -1.78 4.26
N LEU A 26 -5.41 -1.99 5.47
CA LEU A 26 -6.13 -3.22 5.83
C LEU A 26 -7.30 -3.49 4.89
N LEU A 27 -8.10 -2.46 4.58
CA LEU A 27 -9.23 -2.59 3.65
C LEU A 27 -8.77 -2.98 2.24
N LEU A 28 -7.69 -2.38 1.74
CA LEU A 28 -7.18 -2.67 0.40
C LEU A 28 -6.60 -4.09 0.28
N GLN A 29 -6.14 -4.67 1.38
CA GLN A 29 -5.62 -6.05 1.42
C GLN A 29 -6.73 -7.11 1.37
N THR A 30 -8.01 -6.72 1.51
CA THR A 30 -9.15 -7.63 1.40
C THR A 30 -10.01 -7.23 0.20
N HIS A 31 -10.51 -8.20 -0.56
CA HIS A 31 -11.38 -7.90 -1.69
C HIS A 31 -12.67 -7.22 -1.19
N TYR A 32 -13.15 -6.20 -1.89
CA TYR A 32 -14.30 -5.39 -1.43
C TYR A 32 -15.60 -6.20 -1.27
N ARG A 33 -15.74 -7.30 -2.01
CA ARG A 33 -16.88 -8.26 -1.90
C ARG A 33 -16.75 -9.25 -0.75
N SER A 34 -15.60 -9.29 -0.07
CA SER A 34 -15.32 -10.23 1.00
C SER A 34 -15.57 -9.61 2.38
N PRO A 35 -15.99 -10.41 3.37
CA PRO A 35 -16.16 -9.91 4.73
C PRO A 35 -14.80 -9.51 5.33
N VAL A 36 -14.65 -8.23 5.65
CA VAL A 36 -13.46 -7.72 6.35
C VAL A 36 -13.62 -7.97 7.85
N LYS A 37 -12.60 -8.59 8.45
CA LYS A 37 -12.44 -8.67 9.91
C LYS A 37 -11.32 -7.72 10.31
N VAL A 38 -11.56 -6.87 11.30
CA VAL A 38 -10.52 -6.02 11.89
C VAL A 38 -10.12 -6.65 13.22
N GLY A 39 -8.85 -7.01 13.34
CA GLY A 39 -8.25 -7.57 14.54
C GLY A 39 -6.94 -6.85 14.86
N GLN A 40 -6.35 -7.14 16.00
CA GLN A 40 -5.08 -6.53 16.39
C GLN A 40 -3.95 -6.92 15.41
N ASP A 41 -3.82 -8.22 15.12
CA ASP A 41 -2.73 -8.73 14.29
C ASP A 41 -2.74 -8.15 12.86
N ASN A 42 -3.91 -7.93 12.27
CA ASN A 42 -4.00 -7.47 10.89
C ASN A 42 -3.88 -5.95 10.74
N ILE A 43 -4.30 -5.17 11.74
CA ILE A 43 -4.05 -3.73 11.74
C ILE A 43 -2.56 -3.46 12.01
N ASP A 44 -1.92 -4.23 12.90
CA ASP A 44 -0.48 -4.14 13.15
C ASP A 44 0.34 -4.52 11.91
N ALA A 45 -0.06 -5.58 11.20
CA ALA A 45 0.53 -5.92 9.90
C ALA A 45 0.38 -4.79 8.88
N SER A 46 -0.76 -4.09 8.88
CA SER A 46 -1.02 -2.95 8.00
C SER A 46 -0.16 -1.73 8.36
N VAL A 47 0.09 -1.48 9.66
CA VAL A 47 1.04 -0.46 10.13
C VAL A 47 2.45 -0.76 9.61
N ASN A 48 2.92 -2.00 9.74
CA ASN A 48 4.25 -2.39 9.26
C ASN A 48 4.36 -2.27 7.73
N ALA A 49 3.31 -2.64 7.01
CA ALA A 49 3.23 -2.51 5.56
C ALA A 49 3.36 -1.03 5.12
N LEU A 50 2.70 -0.11 5.84
CA LEU A 50 2.84 1.33 5.62
C LEU A 50 4.23 1.86 5.95
N ALA A 51 4.82 1.44 7.06
CA ALA A 51 6.18 1.84 7.42
C ALA A 51 7.19 1.44 6.33
N GLY A 52 7.00 0.27 5.70
CA GLY A 52 7.77 -0.15 4.54
C GLY A 52 7.60 0.77 3.32
N ILE A 53 6.37 1.19 3.02
CA ILE A 53 6.08 2.15 1.94
C ILE A 53 6.69 3.52 2.23
N ASP A 54 6.50 4.05 3.45
CA ASP A 54 7.03 5.35 3.86
C ASP A 54 8.57 5.36 3.80
N SER A 55 9.21 4.28 4.27
CA SER A 55 10.68 4.12 4.18
C SER A 55 11.17 4.04 2.75
N PHE A 56 10.47 3.32 1.88
CA PHE A 56 10.80 3.23 0.46
C PHE A 56 10.73 4.61 -0.21
N VAL A 57 9.61 5.32 -0.04
CA VAL A 57 9.42 6.66 -0.61
C VAL A 57 10.50 7.62 -0.12
N ALA A 58 10.84 7.59 1.17
CA ALA A 58 11.90 8.43 1.73
C ALA A 58 13.27 8.17 1.09
N ARG A 59 13.60 6.91 0.80
CA ARG A 59 14.88 6.51 0.16
C ARG A 59 14.96 6.87 -1.32
N THR A 60 13.82 6.93 -2.01
CA THR A 60 13.79 7.07 -3.47
C THR A 60 13.22 8.40 -3.95
N ASN A 61 12.84 9.33 -3.06
CA ASN A 61 12.18 10.59 -3.44
C ASN A 61 12.95 11.45 -4.45
N SER A 62 14.27 11.31 -4.48
CA SER A 62 15.19 12.06 -5.35
C SER A 62 15.41 11.38 -6.70
N LEU A 63 14.94 10.14 -6.85
CA LEU A 63 15.07 9.36 -8.08
C LEU A 63 13.96 9.76 -9.05
N SER A 64 14.35 10.04 -10.30
CA SER A 64 13.42 10.33 -11.40
C SER A 64 13.71 9.41 -12.56
N ALA A 65 12.73 8.58 -12.93
CA ALA A 65 12.79 7.74 -14.12
C ALA A 65 11.39 7.53 -14.71
N LEU A 66 11.36 7.01 -15.94
CA LEU A 66 10.14 6.56 -16.58
C LEU A 66 9.55 5.36 -15.82
N PRO A 67 8.22 5.27 -15.68
CA PRO A 67 7.60 4.18 -14.97
C PRO A 67 7.90 2.83 -15.64
N ASP A 68 8.05 1.79 -14.82
CA ASP A 68 8.08 0.41 -15.30
C ASP A 68 6.70 0.00 -15.84
N GLU A 69 6.58 -0.07 -17.17
CA GLU A 69 5.33 -0.42 -17.85
C GLU A 69 4.87 -1.85 -17.54
N VAL A 70 5.79 -2.75 -17.20
CA VAL A 70 5.46 -4.13 -16.80
C VAL A 70 4.66 -4.10 -15.50
N THR A 71 5.16 -3.40 -14.48
CA THR A 71 4.46 -3.22 -13.20
C THR A 71 3.14 -2.48 -13.37
N LEU A 72 3.09 -1.42 -14.18
CA LEU A 72 1.84 -0.69 -14.45
C LEU A 72 0.79 -1.57 -15.13
N THR A 73 1.20 -2.38 -16.10
CA THR A 73 0.28 -3.28 -16.81
C THR A 73 -0.27 -4.36 -15.87
N ALA A 74 0.59 -4.96 -15.04
CA ALA A 74 0.16 -5.92 -14.04
C ALA A 74 -0.81 -5.31 -13.01
N PHE A 75 -0.53 -4.08 -12.55
CA PHE A 75 -1.43 -3.35 -11.65
C PHE A 75 -2.79 -3.09 -12.31
N ARG A 76 -2.80 -2.58 -13.56
CA ARG A 76 -4.04 -2.32 -14.31
C ARG A 76 -4.85 -3.60 -14.50
N ALA A 77 -4.21 -4.70 -14.90
CA ALA A 77 -4.88 -5.98 -15.05
C ALA A 77 -5.53 -6.46 -13.75
N ALA A 78 -4.87 -6.29 -12.60
CA ALA A 78 -5.47 -6.60 -11.30
C ALA A 78 -6.66 -5.69 -10.95
N MET A 79 -6.61 -4.42 -11.33
CA MET A 79 -7.72 -3.48 -11.11
C MET A 79 -8.90 -3.73 -12.06
N ASP A 80 -8.62 -4.14 -13.30
CA ASP A 80 -9.63 -4.48 -14.32
C ASP A 80 -10.34 -5.81 -14.00
N ASP A 81 -9.68 -6.69 -13.24
CA ASP A 81 -10.27 -7.90 -12.64
C ASP A 81 -11.09 -7.53 -11.38
N ASP A 82 -12.30 -6.98 -11.57
CA ASP A 82 -13.25 -6.64 -10.49
C ASP A 82 -12.61 -5.88 -9.31
N LEU A 83 -11.74 -4.89 -9.56
CA LEU A 83 -11.06 -4.13 -8.50
C LEU A 83 -10.35 -5.03 -7.49
N ASN A 84 -9.59 -6.02 -7.96
CA ASN A 84 -8.84 -6.96 -7.12
C ASN A 84 -7.65 -6.26 -6.43
N THR A 85 -7.97 -5.40 -5.46
CA THR A 85 -7.00 -4.63 -4.68
C THR A 85 -6.00 -5.49 -3.92
N PRO A 86 -6.32 -6.70 -3.41
CA PRO A 86 -5.30 -7.56 -2.80
C PRO A 86 -4.19 -7.92 -3.78
N VAL A 87 -4.53 -8.28 -5.02
CA VAL A 87 -3.53 -8.60 -6.06
C VAL A 87 -2.76 -7.35 -6.47
N ALA A 88 -3.46 -6.23 -6.67
CA ALA A 88 -2.83 -4.95 -7.00
C ALA A 88 -1.81 -4.53 -5.93
N VAL A 89 -2.16 -4.70 -4.65
CA VAL A 89 -1.27 -4.45 -3.50
C VAL A 89 -0.07 -5.39 -3.50
N GLY A 90 -0.26 -6.67 -3.87
CA GLY A 90 0.83 -7.62 -4.03
C GLY A 90 1.84 -7.19 -5.10
N VAL A 91 1.36 -6.77 -6.28
CA VAL A 91 2.20 -6.25 -7.38
C VAL A 91 3.04 -5.06 -6.91
N MET A 92 2.46 -4.17 -6.11
CA MET A 92 3.16 -3.02 -5.56
C MET A 92 4.27 -3.41 -4.58
N PHE A 93 4.02 -4.36 -3.67
CA PHE A 93 5.05 -4.78 -2.71
C PHE A 93 6.20 -5.52 -3.40
N ASP A 94 5.95 -6.29 -4.46
CA ASP A 94 7.04 -6.86 -5.25
C ASP A 94 7.87 -5.76 -5.95
N ALA A 95 7.22 -4.73 -6.50
CA ALA A 95 7.90 -3.58 -7.09
C ALA A 95 8.79 -2.85 -6.05
N ILE A 96 8.27 -2.60 -4.84
CA ILE A 96 9.04 -2.00 -3.73
C ILE A 96 10.24 -2.86 -3.37
N ARG A 97 10.07 -4.18 -3.26
CA ARG A 97 11.15 -5.12 -2.95
C ARG A 97 12.25 -5.07 -4.01
N ARG A 98 11.87 -5.14 -5.29
CA ARG A 98 12.80 -5.06 -6.43
C ARG A 98 13.52 -3.71 -6.48
N ALA A 99 12.81 -2.62 -6.18
CA ALA A 99 13.38 -1.29 -6.16
C ALA A 99 14.39 -1.12 -5.02
N ASN A 100 14.11 -1.64 -3.81
CA ASN A 100 15.08 -1.64 -2.71
C ASN A 100 16.37 -2.40 -3.08
N ILE A 101 16.24 -3.57 -3.71
CA ILE A 101 17.41 -4.34 -4.20
C ILE A 101 18.22 -3.51 -5.20
N ALA A 102 17.55 -2.80 -6.11
CA ALA A 102 18.22 -1.94 -7.09
C ALA A 102 18.91 -0.73 -6.45
N VAL A 103 18.31 -0.13 -5.41
CA VAL A 103 18.97 0.93 -4.62
C VAL A 103 20.22 0.39 -3.93
N ASP A 104 20.14 -0.78 -3.31
CA ASP A 104 21.25 -1.40 -2.57
C ASP A 104 22.40 -1.80 -3.52
N SER A 105 22.12 -2.11 -4.78
CA SER A 105 23.13 -2.39 -5.81
C SER A 105 23.64 -1.14 -6.54
N GLY A 106 23.12 0.06 -6.23
CA GLY A 106 23.48 1.32 -6.88
C GLY A 106 22.80 1.57 -8.24
N ASP A 107 21.88 0.70 -8.67
CA ASP A 107 21.08 0.88 -9.88
C ASP A 107 19.88 1.81 -9.63
N THR A 108 20.20 3.11 -9.58
CA THR A 108 19.24 4.19 -9.36
C THR A 108 18.21 4.33 -10.49
N LYS A 109 18.51 3.85 -11.70
CA LYS A 109 17.61 3.92 -12.86
C LYS A 109 16.46 2.94 -12.71
N THR A 110 16.76 1.69 -12.39
CA THR A 110 15.75 0.65 -12.15
C THR A 110 14.92 0.97 -10.91
N ALA A 111 15.56 1.47 -9.84
CA ALA A 111 14.87 1.90 -8.63
C ALA A 111 13.87 3.04 -8.91
N GLY A 112 14.27 4.07 -9.68
CA GLY A 112 13.37 5.16 -10.06
C GLY A 112 12.18 4.71 -10.91
N ALA A 113 12.38 3.72 -11.78
CA ALA A 113 11.31 3.24 -12.67
C ALA A 113 10.20 2.51 -11.91
N LEU A 114 10.58 1.76 -10.87
CA LEU A 114 9.65 1.02 -10.01
C LEU A 114 8.96 1.91 -8.97
N LEU A 115 9.56 3.06 -8.61
CA LEU A 115 8.94 4.03 -7.70
C LEU A 115 7.67 4.67 -8.30
N ARG A 116 7.73 5.05 -9.58
CA ARG A 116 6.69 5.91 -10.19
C ARG A 116 5.30 5.26 -10.23
N PRO A 117 5.14 3.96 -10.54
CA PRO A 117 3.88 3.24 -10.40
C PRO A 117 3.32 3.29 -8.97
N CYS A 118 4.18 3.04 -7.96
CA CYS A 118 3.77 3.06 -6.56
C CYS A 118 3.29 4.46 -6.12
N VAL A 119 3.98 5.53 -6.54
CA VAL A 119 3.58 6.91 -6.22
C VAL A 119 2.30 7.34 -6.92
N LYS A 120 2.10 6.95 -8.19
CA LYS A 120 0.94 7.39 -8.97
C LYS A 120 -0.35 6.63 -8.61
N CYS A 121 -0.24 5.36 -8.21
CA CYS A 121 -1.40 4.50 -7.98
C CYS A 121 -1.80 4.37 -6.50
N VAL A 122 -0.84 4.34 -5.58
CA VAL A 122 -1.07 3.90 -4.20
C VAL A 122 -1.11 5.04 -3.21
N LEU A 123 -0.14 5.94 -3.33
CA LEU A 123 -0.09 7.10 -2.45
C LEU A 123 -1.37 7.92 -2.48
N PRO A 124 -2.13 8.06 -3.58
CA PRO A 124 -3.44 8.73 -3.54
C PRO A 124 -4.52 7.92 -2.80
N LEU A 125 -4.45 6.59 -2.82
CA LEU A 125 -5.44 5.70 -2.20
C LEU A 125 -5.21 5.57 -0.69
N VAL A 126 -3.96 5.68 -0.26
CA VAL A 126 -3.54 5.47 1.13
C VAL A 126 -3.24 6.79 1.84
N CYS A 127 -2.59 7.74 1.17
CA CYS A 127 -2.24 9.06 1.68
C CYS A 127 -3.13 10.13 1.04
N ASN A 128 -3.71 11.01 1.86
CA ASN A 128 -4.21 12.28 1.31
C ASN A 128 -2.99 13.04 0.76
N LEU A 129 -2.96 13.28 -0.56
CA LEU A 129 -1.90 13.97 -1.30
C LEU A 129 -1.51 15.33 -0.72
N THR A 130 -2.33 15.91 0.15
CA THR A 130 -2.09 17.19 0.84
C THR A 130 -1.00 17.16 1.91
N ARG A 131 -0.40 16.00 2.25
CA ARG A 131 0.69 15.92 3.24
C ARG A 131 2.10 15.70 2.67
N LEU A 132 2.23 15.60 1.33
CA LEU A 132 3.49 15.33 0.63
C LEU A 132 3.90 16.45 -0.35
N MET A 133 3.18 17.58 -0.33
CA MET A 133 3.58 18.87 -0.90
C MET A 133 3.85 19.86 0.22
#